data_AF-A0A3S3RJU5-F1
#
_entry.id   AF-A0A3S3RJU5-F1
#
_cell.length_a   1.000
_cell.length_b   1.000
_cell.length_c   1.000
_cell.angle_alpha   90.00
_cell.angle_beta   90.00
_cell.angle_gamma   90.00
#
_symmetry.space_group_name_H-M   'P 1'
#
loop_
_entity.id
_entity.type
_entity.pdbx_description
1 polymer ?
#
loop_
_entity_poly.entity_id
_entity_poly.type
_entity_poly.pdbx_seq_one_letter_code
_entity_poly.pdbx_strand_id
1 'polypeptide(L)'
;MLAADKRQHALDQNVDLQQRLKGEISDISELLAKQRERRFKTELGEVEPLKPAAPVQHRAWEIDQEVLKAGLPEYPAILRGSEADDGEVFPAALEAMQAFYQAALADHFRRHDCHPDELVRLDLHVGLMADMHAQLAWLSERCGALEACVKELQERPVAQYRGVWANEETYKRGDMTTFGGSTWHCELDSSRGVRPGDGIGWRLMVKKGRDGRDAR
;
A
#
# COMPACT_ATOMS: atom_id res chain seq x y z
N MET A 1 20.94 8.00 -53.72
CA MET A 1 19.92 8.05 -54.79
C MET A 1 19.31 6.68 -55.09
N LEU A 2 20.08 5.62 -55.36
CA LEU A 2 19.55 4.31 -55.77
C LEU A 2 18.56 3.58 -54.81
N ALA A 3 18.64 3.80 -53.50
CA ALA A 3 17.80 3.08 -52.52
C ALA A 3 16.39 3.69 -52.37
N ALA A 4 16.24 5.00 -52.60
CA ALA A 4 14.95 5.67 -52.63
C ALA A 4 14.19 5.32 -53.91
N ASP A 5 14.90 5.30 -55.05
CA ASP A 5 14.38 4.87 -56.35
C ASP A 5 13.86 3.43 -56.33
N LYS A 6 14.61 2.50 -55.72
CA LYS A 6 14.16 1.09 -55.56
C LYS A 6 12.91 0.94 -54.68
N ARG A 7 12.69 1.83 -53.70
CA ARG A 7 11.48 1.84 -52.86
C ARG A 7 10.28 2.43 -53.61
N GLN A 8 10.47 3.46 -54.42
CA GLN A 8 9.44 3.96 -55.34
C GLN A 8 9.03 2.88 -56.34
N HIS A 9 10.00 2.18 -56.92
CA HIS A 9 9.75 1.12 -57.89
C HIS A 9 8.97 -0.08 -57.32
N ALA A 10 9.15 -0.40 -56.03
CA ALA A 10 8.41 -1.46 -55.33
C ALA A 10 6.96 -1.06 -54.99
N LEU A 11 6.73 0.24 -54.72
CA LEU A 11 5.39 0.82 -54.55
C LEU A 11 4.63 0.93 -55.89
N ASP A 12 5.35 1.17 -56.98
CA ASP A 12 4.79 1.19 -58.34
C ASP A 12 4.42 -0.21 -58.88
N GLN A 13 5.03 -1.27 -58.34
CA GLN A 13 4.80 -2.65 -58.78
C GLN A 13 3.70 -3.38 -58.01
N ASN A 14 3.24 -2.86 -56.87
CA ASN A 14 2.17 -3.50 -56.09
C ASN A 14 0.79 -2.98 -56.53
N VAL A 15 0.35 -3.51 -57.67
CA VAL A 15 -0.92 -3.14 -58.34
C VAL A 15 -2.12 -3.28 -57.40
N ASP A 16 -2.13 -4.31 -56.54
CA ASP A 16 -3.21 -4.55 -55.58
C ASP A 16 -3.30 -3.44 -54.52
N LEU A 17 -2.15 -2.99 -54.00
CA LEU A 17 -2.10 -1.89 -53.04
C LEU A 17 -2.52 -0.57 -53.67
N GLN A 18 -2.16 -0.31 -54.93
CA GLN A 18 -2.61 0.87 -55.66
C GLN A 18 -4.11 0.85 -55.94
N GLN A 19 -4.68 -0.29 -56.30
CA GLN A 19 -6.13 -0.44 -56.50
C GLN A 19 -6.91 -0.22 -55.20
N ARG A 20 -6.43 -0.79 -54.09
CA ARG A 20 -7.03 -0.59 -52.77
C ARG A 20 -7.01 0.87 -52.34
N LEU A 21 -5.85 1.55 -52.45
CA LEU A 21 -5.74 2.97 -52.11
C LEU A 21 -6.67 3.85 -52.95
N LYS A 22 -6.83 3.54 -54.25
CA LYS A 22 -7.80 4.24 -55.10
C LYS A 22 -9.25 4.04 -54.63
N GLY A 23 -9.60 2.83 -54.21
CA GLY A 23 -10.89 2.53 -53.59
C GLY A 23 -11.11 3.37 -52.32
N GLU A 24 -10.16 3.35 -51.40
CA GLU A 24 -10.25 4.11 -50.14
C GLU A 24 -10.35 5.63 -50.38
N ILE A 25 -9.61 6.18 -51.35
CA ILE A 25 -9.72 7.60 -51.74
C ILE A 25 -11.11 7.92 -52.33
N SER A 26 -11.66 7.02 -53.13
CA SER A 26 -13.02 7.16 -53.68
C SER A 26 -14.06 7.19 -52.57
N ASP A 27 -13.98 6.26 -51.62
CA ASP A 27 -14.91 6.17 -50.48
C ASP A 27 -14.84 7.43 -49.61
N ILE A 28 -13.62 7.90 -49.31
CA ILE A 28 -13.40 9.14 -48.55
C ILE A 28 -13.99 10.34 -49.29
N SER A 29 -13.82 10.41 -50.62
CA SER A 29 -14.34 11.51 -51.43
C SER A 29 -15.88 11.52 -51.44
N GLU A 30 -16.50 10.34 -51.51
CA GLU A 30 -17.95 10.21 -51.43
C GLU A 30 -18.49 10.62 -50.04
N LEU A 31 -17.83 10.20 -48.96
CA LEU A 31 -18.17 10.61 -47.60
C LEU A 31 -18.03 12.13 -47.40
N LEU A 32 -16.97 12.74 -47.93
CA LEU A 32 -16.76 14.18 -47.92
C LEU A 32 -17.86 14.94 -48.67
N ALA A 33 -18.28 14.44 -49.84
CA ALA A 33 -19.38 15.02 -50.60
C ALA A 33 -20.68 14.98 -49.80
N LYS A 34 -21.01 13.82 -49.21
CA LYS A 34 -22.19 13.65 -48.34
C LYS A 34 -22.16 14.60 -47.13
N GLN A 35 -21.01 14.77 -46.50
CA GLN A 35 -20.88 15.69 -45.37
C GLN A 35 -21.02 17.17 -45.79
N ARG A 36 -20.45 17.56 -46.93
CA ARG A 36 -20.59 18.92 -47.48
C ARG A 36 -22.05 19.24 -47.80
N GLU A 37 -22.76 18.32 -48.44
CA GLU A 37 -24.18 18.50 -48.75
C GLU A 37 -25.02 18.61 -47.48
N ARG A 38 -24.78 17.74 -46.49
CA ARG A 38 -25.47 17.83 -45.18
C ARG A 38 -25.25 19.19 -44.52
N ARG A 39 -24.00 19.64 -44.46
CA ARG A 39 -23.65 20.94 -43.87
C ARG A 39 -24.30 22.09 -44.62
N PHE A 40 -24.29 22.06 -45.95
CA PHE A 40 -24.92 23.09 -46.79
C PHE A 40 -26.43 23.18 -46.55
N LYS A 41 -27.12 22.03 -46.48
CA LYS A 41 -28.56 21.98 -46.13
C LYS A 41 -28.82 22.49 -44.70
N THR A 42 -27.93 22.21 -43.76
CA THR A 42 -28.01 22.76 -42.40
C THR A 42 -27.86 24.29 -42.39
N GLU A 43 -26.89 24.84 -43.14
CA GLU A 43 -26.65 26.29 -43.24
C GLU A 43 -27.82 27.03 -43.93
N LEU A 44 -28.51 26.39 -44.87
CA LEU A 44 -29.73 26.90 -45.50
C LEU A 44 -30.99 26.77 -44.62
N GLY A 45 -30.90 26.13 -43.45
CA GLY A 45 -32.05 25.89 -42.58
C GLY A 45 -33.04 24.84 -43.11
N GLU A 46 -32.66 24.07 -44.13
CA GLU A 46 -33.46 23.00 -44.74
C GLU A 46 -33.40 21.69 -43.93
N VAL A 47 -32.52 21.64 -42.93
CA VAL A 47 -32.44 20.54 -41.95
C VAL A 47 -33.11 21.00 -40.67
N GLU A 48 -34.16 20.28 -40.26
CA GLU A 48 -34.79 20.49 -38.96
C GLU A 48 -33.71 20.39 -37.86
N PRO A 49 -33.58 21.40 -36.97
CA PRO A 49 -32.59 21.34 -35.91
C PRO A 49 -32.81 20.06 -35.10
N LEU A 50 -31.72 19.34 -34.80
CA LEU A 50 -31.77 18.18 -33.92
C LEU A 50 -32.53 18.58 -32.66
N LYS A 51 -33.63 17.86 -32.35
CA LYS A 51 -34.37 18.08 -31.12
C LYS A 51 -33.36 18.06 -29.96
N PRO A 52 -33.39 19.04 -29.05
CA PRO A 52 -32.52 19.02 -27.89
C PRO A 52 -32.68 17.67 -27.20
N ALA A 53 -31.55 17.02 -26.91
CA ALA A 53 -31.56 15.75 -26.21
C ALA A 53 -32.37 15.91 -24.93
N ALA A 54 -33.19 14.91 -24.61
CA ALA A 54 -33.89 14.89 -23.34
C ALA A 54 -32.87 15.05 -22.19
N PRO A 55 -33.21 15.79 -21.12
CA PRO A 55 -32.31 15.92 -19.97
C PRO A 55 -31.93 14.51 -19.48
N VAL A 56 -30.62 14.27 -19.36
CA VAL A 56 -30.10 12.98 -18.90
C VAL A 56 -30.51 12.79 -17.44
N GLN A 57 -31.24 11.73 -17.15
CA GLN A 57 -31.54 11.34 -15.78
C GLN A 57 -30.37 10.51 -15.25
N HIS A 58 -29.69 11.04 -14.24
CA HIS A 58 -28.58 10.35 -13.58
C HIS A 58 -29.08 9.52 -12.39
N ARG A 59 -28.51 8.34 -12.18
CA ARG A 59 -28.74 7.54 -10.98
C ARG A 59 -28.20 8.26 -9.75
N ALA A 60 -28.86 8.06 -8.62
CA ALA A 60 -28.39 8.54 -7.32
C ALA A 60 -27.32 7.61 -6.74
N TRP A 61 -26.39 8.15 -5.97
CA TRP A 61 -25.45 7.36 -5.18
C TRP A 61 -26.18 6.54 -4.11
N GLU A 62 -25.84 5.27 -3.97
CA GLU A 62 -26.22 4.45 -2.83
C GLU A 62 -25.20 4.67 -1.71
N ILE A 63 -25.59 5.43 -0.68
CA ILE A 63 -24.70 5.84 0.41
C ILE A 63 -25.29 5.34 1.73
N ASP A 64 -24.54 4.50 2.43
CA ASP A 64 -24.87 4.11 3.80
C ASP A 64 -24.62 5.28 4.77
N GLN A 65 -25.70 5.95 5.16
CA GLN A 65 -25.66 7.10 6.06
C GLN A 65 -25.34 6.71 7.50
N GLU A 66 -25.63 5.47 7.90
CA GLU A 66 -25.34 5.02 9.27
C GLU A 66 -23.84 4.80 9.44
N VAL A 67 -23.19 4.20 8.44
CA VAL A 67 -21.72 4.04 8.42
C VAL A 67 -21.01 5.40 8.41
N LEU A 68 -21.49 6.38 7.65
CA LEU A 68 -20.91 7.73 7.66
C LEU A 68 -21.02 8.42 9.02
N LYS A 69 -22.18 8.30 9.67
CA LYS A 69 -22.41 8.88 11.01
C LYS A 69 -21.56 8.18 12.07
N ALA A 70 -21.35 6.86 11.96
CA ALA A 70 -20.51 6.08 12.86
C ALA A 70 -19.04 6.52 12.81
N GLY A 71 -18.58 7.04 11.66
CA GLY A 71 -17.24 7.57 11.47
C GLY A 71 -16.22 6.49 11.09
N LEU A 72 -14.96 6.89 10.97
CA LEU A 72 -13.87 5.99 10.57
C LEU A 72 -13.71 4.88 11.64
N PRO A 73 -13.80 3.60 11.28
CA PRO A 73 -13.61 2.50 12.21
C PRO A 73 -12.19 2.51 12.80
N GLU A 74 -12.09 2.14 14.08
CA GLU A 74 -10.79 1.99 14.73
C GLU A 74 -10.07 0.74 14.27
N TYR A 75 -8.74 0.81 14.16
CA TYR A 75 -7.92 -0.37 13.94
C TYR A 75 -7.91 -1.23 15.21
N PRO A 76 -8.08 -2.57 15.12
CA PRO A 76 -8.12 -3.43 16.30
C PRO A 76 -6.90 -3.29 17.19
N ALA A 77 -7.13 -2.93 18.46
CA ALA A 77 -6.09 -2.76 19.47
C ALA A 77 -5.67 -4.09 20.13
N ILE A 78 -5.52 -5.14 19.33
CA ILE A 78 -5.08 -6.47 19.76
C ILE A 78 -3.80 -6.89 19.02
N LEU A 79 -3.02 -7.77 19.65
CA LEU A 79 -1.83 -8.33 19.01
C LEU A 79 -2.25 -9.40 17.98
N ARG A 80 -1.78 -9.25 16.74
CA ARG A 80 -1.98 -10.24 15.69
C ARG A 80 -1.36 -11.59 16.08
N GLY A 81 -2.10 -12.68 15.91
CA GLY A 81 -1.70 -14.03 16.31
C GLY A 81 -1.76 -14.31 17.82
N SER A 82 -2.31 -13.39 18.62
CA SER A 82 -2.58 -13.65 20.04
C SER A 82 -3.86 -14.48 20.23
N GLU A 83 -4.13 -14.92 21.46
CA GLU A 83 -5.41 -15.59 21.79
C GLU A 83 -6.65 -14.73 21.52
N ALA A 84 -6.49 -13.40 21.48
CA ALA A 84 -7.56 -12.48 21.13
C ALA A 84 -7.77 -12.31 19.61
N ASP A 85 -6.84 -12.80 18.79
CA ASP A 85 -6.95 -12.82 17.33
C ASP A 85 -7.59 -14.15 16.89
N ASP A 86 -8.92 -14.18 16.91
CA ASP A 86 -9.73 -15.35 16.54
C ASP A 86 -9.84 -15.59 15.03
N GLY A 87 -9.15 -14.78 14.22
CA GLY A 87 -9.19 -14.81 12.76
C GLY A 87 -10.30 -13.96 12.14
N GLU A 88 -11.26 -13.45 12.92
CA GLU A 88 -12.40 -12.66 12.45
C GLU A 88 -12.24 -11.17 12.73
N VAL A 89 -11.55 -10.80 13.82
CA VAL A 89 -11.40 -9.40 14.24
C VAL A 89 -10.82 -8.51 13.14
N PHE A 90 -9.73 -8.92 12.50
CA PHE A 90 -9.07 -8.11 11.48
C PHE A 90 -9.82 -8.06 10.15
N PRO A 91 -10.34 -9.18 9.58
CA PRO A 91 -11.22 -9.13 8.42
C PRO A 91 -12.45 -8.25 8.64
N ALA A 92 -13.14 -8.38 9.77
CA ALA A 92 -14.31 -7.56 10.07
C ALA A 92 -13.97 -6.07 10.15
N ALA A 93 -12.84 -5.72 10.77
CA ALA A 93 -12.37 -4.34 10.82
C ALA A 93 -12.03 -3.78 9.42
N LEU A 94 -11.42 -4.60 8.55
CA LEU A 94 -11.13 -4.23 7.17
C LEU A 94 -12.42 -3.99 6.38
N GLU A 95 -13.40 -4.88 6.49
CA GLU A 95 -14.71 -4.73 5.84
C GLU A 95 -15.44 -3.46 6.30
N ALA A 96 -15.43 -3.19 7.61
CA ALA A 96 -16.01 -1.96 8.15
C ALA A 96 -15.31 -0.71 7.57
N MET A 97 -13.98 -0.73 7.48
CA MET A 97 -13.21 0.37 6.91
C MET A 97 -13.48 0.56 5.42
N GLN A 98 -13.61 -0.53 4.65
CA GLN A 98 -14.01 -0.49 3.25
C GLN A 98 -15.40 0.12 3.06
N ALA A 99 -16.39 -0.33 3.84
CA ALA A 99 -17.74 0.22 3.82
C ALA A 99 -17.73 1.73 4.13
N PHE A 100 -16.95 2.16 5.12
CA PHE A 100 -16.79 3.58 5.44
C PHE A 100 -16.22 4.39 4.28
N TYR A 101 -15.08 3.97 3.71
CA TYR A 101 -14.47 4.72 2.61
C TYR A 101 -15.33 4.71 1.34
N GLN A 102 -16.05 3.62 1.07
CA GLN A 102 -17.01 3.57 -0.04
C GLN A 102 -18.11 4.62 0.14
N ALA A 103 -18.73 4.68 1.33
CA ALA A 103 -19.77 5.67 1.62
C ALA A 103 -19.21 7.09 1.61
N ALA A 104 -18.00 7.31 2.16
CA ALA A 104 -17.37 8.62 2.24
C ALA A 104 -16.99 9.17 0.85
N LEU A 105 -16.44 8.34 -0.03
CA LEU A 105 -16.12 8.73 -1.40
C LEU A 105 -17.38 8.97 -2.22
N ALA A 106 -18.39 8.09 -2.12
CA ALA A 106 -19.68 8.31 -2.78
C ALA A 106 -20.33 9.63 -2.36
N ASP A 107 -20.29 9.96 -1.06
CA ASP A 107 -20.81 11.23 -0.56
C ASP A 107 -19.97 12.45 -1.00
N HIS A 108 -18.65 12.30 -1.08
CA HIS A 108 -17.76 13.32 -1.64
C HIS A 108 -18.14 13.64 -3.09
N PHE A 109 -18.22 12.64 -3.96
CA PHE A 109 -18.61 12.83 -5.36
C PHE A 109 -20.01 13.40 -5.50
N ARG A 110 -20.98 12.91 -4.72
CA ARG A 110 -22.35 13.46 -4.68
C ARG A 110 -22.38 14.96 -4.37
N ARG A 111 -21.57 15.44 -3.42
CA ARG A 111 -21.49 16.88 -3.06
C ARG A 111 -20.85 17.74 -4.16
N HIS A 112 -20.10 17.13 -5.07
CA HIS A 112 -19.44 17.77 -6.19
C HIS A 112 -20.19 17.61 -7.53
N ASP A 113 -21.47 17.22 -7.47
CA ASP A 113 -22.34 17.01 -8.65
C ASP A 113 -21.80 15.96 -9.63
N CYS A 114 -20.99 15.02 -9.12
CA CYS A 114 -20.54 13.86 -9.88
C CYS A 114 -21.55 12.73 -9.74
N HIS A 115 -21.85 12.04 -10.84
CA HIS A 115 -22.84 10.99 -10.90
C HIS A 115 -22.20 9.59 -11.06
N PRO A 116 -22.80 8.53 -10.49
CA PRO A 116 -22.27 7.17 -10.56
C PRO A 116 -22.28 6.57 -11.98
N ASP A 117 -22.99 7.20 -12.92
CA ASP A 117 -23.10 6.75 -14.30
C ASP A 117 -22.11 7.48 -15.24
N GLU A 118 -21.24 8.31 -14.68
CA GLU A 118 -20.16 8.94 -15.44
C GLU A 118 -19.17 7.90 -15.98
N LEU A 119 -18.74 8.09 -17.23
CA LEU A 119 -17.79 7.19 -17.88
C LEU A 119 -16.38 7.47 -17.37
N VAL A 120 -15.83 6.50 -16.64
CA VAL A 120 -14.41 6.48 -16.27
C VAL A 120 -13.61 5.87 -17.42
N ARG A 121 -12.61 6.59 -17.92
CA ARG A 121 -11.72 6.03 -18.94
C ARG A 121 -10.82 4.93 -18.36
N LEU A 122 -10.58 3.88 -19.14
CA LEU A 122 -9.77 2.74 -18.69
C LEU A 122 -8.33 3.12 -18.33
N ASP A 123 -7.72 4.08 -19.01
CA ASP A 123 -6.38 4.57 -18.68
C ASP A 123 -6.32 5.24 -17.30
N LEU A 124 -7.36 6.00 -16.94
CA LEU A 124 -7.50 6.56 -15.60
C LEU A 124 -7.71 5.45 -14.56
N HIS A 125 -8.59 4.49 -14.83
CA HIS A 125 -8.84 3.36 -13.93
C HIS A 125 -7.58 2.53 -13.68
N VAL A 126 -6.82 2.22 -14.75
CA VAL A 126 -5.54 1.52 -14.65
C VAL A 126 -4.54 2.31 -13.80
N GLY A 127 -4.47 3.64 -13.97
CA GLY A 127 -3.61 4.49 -13.14
C GLY A 127 -3.95 4.42 -11.65
N LEU A 128 -5.22 4.55 -11.29
CA LEU A 128 -5.69 4.45 -9.89
C LEU A 128 -5.43 3.06 -9.30
N MET A 129 -5.72 2.01 -10.06
CA MET A 129 -5.48 0.62 -9.64
C MET A 129 -4.00 0.34 -9.45
N ALA A 130 -3.15 0.81 -10.37
CA ALA A 130 -1.70 0.64 -10.27
C ALA A 130 -1.13 1.34 -9.03
N ASP A 131 -1.55 2.58 -8.76
CA ASP A 131 -1.12 3.32 -7.55
C ASP A 131 -1.58 2.61 -6.27
N MET A 132 -2.84 2.19 -6.19
CA MET A 132 -3.36 1.43 -5.04
C MET A 132 -2.59 0.13 -4.79
N HIS A 133 -2.32 -0.66 -5.83
CA HIS A 133 -1.57 -1.91 -5.69
C HIS A 133 -0.10 -1.65 -5.32
N ALA A 134 0.53 -0.63 -5.90
CA ALA A 134 1.91 -0.26 -5.58
C ALA A 134 2.03 0.19 -4.12
N GLN A 135 1.12 1.04 -3.66
CA GLN A 135 1.08 1.49 -2.26
C GLN A 135 0.82 0.34 -1.30
N LEU A 136 -0.16 -0.52 -1.59
CA LEU A 136 -0.47 -1.68 -0.76
C LEU A 136 0.75 -2.62 -0.66
N ALA A 137 1.33 -3.03 -1.79
CA ALA A 137 2.50 -3.90 -1.80
C ALA A 137 3.69 -3.27 -1.06
N TRP A 138 3.99 -2.00 -1.33
CA TRP A 138 5.09 -1.29 -0.68
C TRP A 138 4.91 -1.17 0.83
N LEU A 139 3.70 -0.84 1.30
CA LEU A 139 3.40 -0.75 2.72
C LEU A 139 3.41 -2.14 3.38
N SER A 140 2.93 -3.18 2.72
CA SER A 140 3.01 -4.56 3.21
C SER A 140 4.45 -5.02 3.43
N GLU A 141 5.34 -4.78 2.46
CA GLU A 141 6.77 -5.10 2.59
C GLU A 141 7.43 -4.28 3.72
N ARG A 142 7.07 -2.99 3.84
CA ARG A 142 7.55 -2.15 4.96
C ARG A 142 7.06 -2.64 6.31
N CYS A 143 5.81 -3.07 6.42
CA CYS A 143 5.28 -3.68 7.65
C CYS A 143 6.04 -4.97 7.98
N GLY A 144 6.27 -5.84 7.01
CA GLY A 144 7.07 -7.06 7.20
C GLY A 144 8.51 -6.76 7.65
N ALA A 145 9.15 -5.73 7.07
CA ALA A 145 10.47 -5.29 7.49
C ALA A 145 10.48 -4.72 8.93
N LEU A 146 9.44 -3.98 9.32
CA LEU A 146 9.27 -3.49 10.68
C LEU A 146 9.03 -4.63 11.67
N GLU A 147 8.18 -5.59 11.34
CA GLU A 147 7.93 -6.79 12.16
C GLU A 147 9.21 -7.61 12.36
N ALA A 148 10.02 -7.79 11.31
CA ALA A 148 11.32 -8.44 11.41
C ALA A 148 12.30 -7.68 12.33
N CYS A 149 12.35 -6.34 12.21
CA CYS A 149 13.17 -5.49 13.08
C CYS A 149 12.70 -5.58 14.55
N VAL A 150 11.39 -5.54 14.79
CA VAL A 150 10.83 -5.69 16.14
C VAL A 150 11.18 -7.06 16.72
N LYS A 151 11.08 -8.13 15.94
CA LYS A 151 11.49 -9.47 16.36
C LYS A 151 12.97 -9.51 16.75
N GLU A 152 13.86 -8.94 15.93
CA GLU A 152 15.28 -8.85 16.26
C GLU A 152 15.51 -8.09 17.57
N LEU A 153 14.82 -6.97 17.77
CA LEU A 153 14.91 -6.19 19.01
C LEU A 153 14.40 -6.96 20.24
N GLN A 154 13.35 -7.76 20.09
CA GLN A 154 12.80 -8.59 21.16
C GLN A 154 13.72 -9.76 21.54
N GLU A 155 14.47 -10.29 20.59
CA GLU A 155 15.44 -11.37 20.81
C GLU A 155 16.78 -10.86 21.39
N ARG A 156 17.05 -9.55 21.33
CA ARG A 156 18.26 -8.97 21.92
C ARG A 156 18.22 -9.07 23.45
N PRO A 157 19.33 -9.52 24.09
CA PRO A 157 19.45 -9.52 25.54
C PRO A 157 19.25 -8.11 26.11
N VAL A 158 18.23 -7.94 26.96
CA VAL A 158 18.00 -6.68 27.67
C VAL A 158 18.74 -6.72 29.00
N ALA A 159 19.52 -5.68 29.27
CA ALA A 159 20.24 -5.58 30.54
C ALA A 159 19.25 -5.36 31.70
N GLN A 160 18.98 -6.42 32.48
CA GLN A 160 18.07 -6.36 33.62
C GLN A 160 18.85 -6.56 34.93
N TYR A 161 18.75 -5.61 35.87
CA TYR A 161 19.33 -5.81 37.19
C TYR A 161 18.43 -6.71 38.05
N ARG A 162 18.98 -7.84 38.49
CA ARG A 162 18.29 -8.90 39.24
C ARG A 162 18.64 -8.91 40.74
N GLY A 163 19.29 -7.86 41.24
CA GLY A 163 19.65 -7.75 42.65
C GLY A 163 20.91 -8.55 43.03
N VAL A 164 20.97 -9.05 44.26
CA VAL A 164 22.10 -9.86 44.76
C VAL A 164 21.98 -11.27 44.21
N TRP A 165 23.10 -11.85 43.77
CA TRP A 165 23.11 -13.22 43.24
C TRP A 165 22.60 -14.24 44.27
N ALA A 166 21.76 -15.18 43.83
CA ALA A 166 21.23 -16.28 44.62
C ALA A 166 21.30 -17.61 43.83
N ASN A 167 21.55 -18.72 44.54
CA ASN A 167 21.75 -20.03 43.93
C ASN A 167 20.48 -20.60 43.27
N GLU A 168 19.31 -20.32 43.87
CA GLU A 168 18.02 -20.86 43.42
C GLU A 168 17.41 -20.08 42.25
N GLU A 169 17.95 -18.89 41.97
CA GLU A 169 17.49 -18.03 40.89
C GLU A 169 18.05 -18.50 39.54
N THR A 170 17.22 -18.43 38.50
CA THR A 170 17.67 -18.64 37.12
C THR A 170 17.87 -17.28 36.46
N TYR A 171 19.10 -17.00 36.06
CA TYR A 171 19.49 -15.81 35.32
C TYR A 171 19.57 -16.11 33.82
N LYS A 172 19.27 -15.12 32.99
CA LYS A 172 19.36 -15.20 31.53
C LYS A 172 20.41 -14.23 31.00
N ARG A 173 20.78 -14.38 29.72
CA ARG A 173 21.76 -13.52 29.07
C ARG A 173 21.30 -12.07 29.15
N GLY A 174 22.19 -11.16 29.52
CA GLY A 174 21.85 -9.76 29.77
C GLY A 174 21.61 -9.44 31.24
N ASP A 175 21.25 -10.41 32.08
CA ASP A 175 21.00 -10.16 33.50
C ASP A 175 22.24 -9.65 34.22
N MET A 176 22.02 -8.73 35.15
CA MET A 176 23.06 -8.12 35.97
C MET A 176 22.80 -8.43 37.44
N THR A 177 23.82 -8.89 38.16
CA THR A 177 23.70 -9.18 39.60
C THR A 177 24.85 -8.59 40.38
N THR A 178 24.65 -8.40 41.69
CA THR A 178 25.71 -8.05 42.62
C THR A 178 26.18 -9.29 43.37
N PHE A 179 27.49 -9.55 43.37
CA PHE A 179 28.12 -10.62 44.14
C PHE A 179 29.53 -10.21 44.57
N GLY A 180 29.87 -10.41 45.85
CA GLY A 180 31.18 -10.02 46.40
C GLY A 180 31.47 -8.51 46.30
N GLY A 181 30.43 -7.67 46.37
CA GLY A 181 30.55 -6.21 46.21
C GLY A 181 30.87 -5.73 44.79
N SER A 182 30.78 -6.63 43.80
CA SER A 182 31.00 -6.35 42.38
C SER A 182 29.72 -6.62 41.58
N THR A 183 29.55 -5.95 40.45
CA THR A 183 28.46 -6.19 39.50
C THR A 183 28.92 -7.09 38.37
N TRP A 184 28.11 -8.09 38.04
CA TRP A 184 28.39 -9.13 37.06
C TRP A 184 27.28 -9.18 36.00
N HIS A 185 27.65 -9.44 34.76
CA HIS A 185 26.76 -9.64 33.61
C HIS A 185 26.70 -11.13 33.26
N CYS A 186 25.49 -11.67 33.09
CA CYS A 186 25.27 -13.06 32.68
C CYS A 186 25.42 -13.19 31.16
N GLU A 187 26.27 -14.13 30.72
CA GLU A 187 26.55 -14.43 29.31
C GLU A 187 25.85 -15.69 28.81
N LEU A 188 25.09 -16.38 29.68
CA LEU A 188 24.41 -17.64 29.36
C LEU A 188 22.91 -17.41 29.19
N ASP A 189 22.28 -18.10 28.25
CA ASP A 189 20.84 -18.00 28.01
C ASP A 189 20.02 -18.54 29.20
N SER A 190 20.62 -19.44 29.99
CA SER A 190 20.10 -19.93 31.26
C SER A 190 21.24 -20.28 32.21
N SER A 191 21.26 -19.65 33.38
CA SER A 191 22.28 -19.82 34.43
C SER A 191 21.60 -19.98 35.78
N ARG A 192 21.67 -21.19 36.34
CA ARG A 192 21.18 -21.49 37.70
C ARG A 192 22.28 -22.19 38.49
N GLY A 193 22.51 -21.74 39.72
CA GLY A 193 23.56 -22.28 40.60
C GLY A 193 25.01 -21.98 40.18
N VAL A 194 25.24 -21.34 39.02
CA VAL A 194 26.57 -20.88 38.61
C VAL A 194 26.89 -19.57 39.31
N ARG A 195 27.89 -19.58 40.19
CA ARG A 195 28.29 -18.41 40.98
C ARG A 195 29.15 -17.44 40.16
N PRO A 196 28.95 -16.11 40.27
CA PRO A 196 29.83 -15.14 39.62
C PRO A 196 31.26 -15.23 40.15
N GLY A 197 32.22 -15.34 39.23
CA GLY A 197 33.64 -15.50 39.55
C GLY A 197 34.16 -16.94 39.57
N ASP A 198 33.28 -17.95 39.56
CA ASP A 198 33.68 -19.38 39.61
C ASP A 198 33.93 -20.01 38.22
N GLY A 199 33.87 -19.23 37.13
CA GLY A 199 34.18 -19.71 35.78
C GLY A 199 33.36 -19.06 34.68
N ILE A 200 32.95 -19.88 33.70
CA ILE A 200 32.19 -19.43 32.52
C ILE A 200 30.78 -18.98 32.89
N GLY A 201 30.29 -17.95 32.19
CA GLY A 201 28.90 -17.51 32.24
C GLY A 201 28.63 -16.20 32.97
N TRP A 202 29.58 -15.72 33.78
CA TRP A 202 29.50 -14.38 34.39
C TRP A 202 30.71 -13.54 34.01
N ARG A 203 30.45 -12.35 33.46
CA ARG A 203 31.48 -11.36 33.13
C ARG A 203 31.45 -10.23 34.13
N LEU A 204 32.61 -9.91 34.72
CA LEU A 204 32.73 -8.78 35.64
C LEU A 204 32.48 -7.47 34.89
N MET A 205 31.51 -6.67 35.34
CA MET A 205 31.22 -5.34 34.80
C MET A 205 31.81 -4.23 35.66
N VAL A 206 31.56 -4.28 36.96
CA VAL A 206 32.04 -3.27 37.91
C VAL A 206 32.69 -3.98 39.08
N LYS A 207 33.96 -3.68 39.33
CA LYS A 207 34.72 -4.26 40.44
C LYS A 207 34.49 -3.48 41.73
N LYS A 208 34.40 -4.18 42.86
CA LYS A 208 34.43 -3.56 44.19
C LYS A 208 35.65 -2.64 44.33
N GLY A 209 35.43 -1.42 44.82
CA GLY A 209 36.50 -0.51 45.22
C GLY A 209 37.35 -1.07 46.37
N ARG A 210 38.57 -0.55 46.53
CA ARG A 210 39.36 -0.79 47.75
C ARG A 210 38.74 -0.01 48.91
N ASP A 211 38.69 -0.63 50.08
CA ASP A 211 38.22 0.05 51.28
C ASP A 211 39.13 1.27 51.54
N GLY A 212 38.53 2.43 51.81
CA GLY A 212 39.27 3.65 52.08
C GLY A 212 40.08 3.49 53.37
N ARG A 213 41.31 4.00 53.41
CA ARG A 213 42.05 4.11 54.68
C ARG A 213 41.28 5.06 55.60
N ASP A 214 41.04 4.63 56.83
CA ASP A 214 40.36 5.40 57.87
C ASP A 214 40.82 6.87 57.84
N ALA A 215 39.91 7.77 57.49
CA ALA A 215 40.09 9.19 57.73
C ALA A 215 39.92 9.38 59.25
N ARG A 216 41.06 9.39 59.96
CA ARG A 216 41.13 9.84 61.35
C ARG A 216 40.90 11.33 61.46
#